data_AF-A0A6G4RAE5-F1
#
_entry.id   AF-A0A6G4RAE5-F1
#
_cell.length_a   1.000
_cell.length_b   1.000
_cell.length_c   1.000
_cell.angle_alpha   90.00
_cell.angle_beta   90.00
_cell.angle_gamma   90.00
#
_symmetry.space_group_name_H-M   'P 1'
#
loop_
_entity.id
_entity.type
_entity.pdbx_description
1 polymer ?
#
loop_
_entity_poly.entity_id
_entity_poly.type
_entity_poly.pdbx_seq_one_letter_code
_entity_poly.pdbx_strand_id
1 'polypeptide(L)'
;MAFDWLDGMAVVGFIALAAAAFALEGIVVAAAFGGFALSLSVWRLYGGRPWEALGWLAWVCAAGTLVLDIGGGAFLTLFLGFGLVGVFLLIGGRFGYLRDVWSVDSSEA
;
A
#
# COMPACT_ATOMS: atom_id res chain seq x y z
N MET A 1 -10.09 15.38 -9.99
CA MET A 1 -9.89 14.61 -8.75
C MET A 1 -8.92 15.38 -7.88
N ALA A 2 -9.26 15.64 -6.62
CA ALA A 2 -8.39 16.41 -5.75
C ALA A 2 -7.30 15.48 -5.20
N PHE A 3 -6.05 15.84 -5.48
CA PHE A 3 -4.90 15.33 -4.73
C PHE A 3 -5.10 15.68 -3.26
N ASP A 4 -5.10 14.67 -2.39
CA ASP A 4 -5.31 14.87 -0.96
C ASP A 4 -3.97 14.95 -0.20
N TRP A 5 -4.03 15.33 1.08
CA TRP A 5 -2.82 15.47 1.88
C TRP A 5 -2.12 14.13 2.12
N LEU A 6 -2.84 13.01 2.13
CA LEU A 6 -2.27 11.66 2.25
C LEU A 6 -1.50 11.28 0.98
N ASP A 7 -1.97 11.67 -0.20
CA ASP A 7 -1.22 11.56 -1.45
C ASP A 7 0.10 12.35 -1.36
N GLY A 8 0.05 13.56 -0.81
CA GLY A 8 1.23 14.39 -0.54
C GLY A 8 2.23 13.72 0.40
N MET A 9 1.75 13.19 1.53
CA MET A 9 2.59 12.47 2.48
C MET A 9 3.14 11.17 1.90
N ALA A 10 2.37 10.45 1.10
CA ALA A 10 2.83 9.27 0.37
C ALA A 10 4.06 9.62 -0.48
N VAL A 11 3.96 10.66 -1.32
CA VAL A 11 5.07 11.13 -2.17
C VAL A 11 6.29 11.52 -1.34
N VAL A 12 6.12 12.32 -0.29
CA VAL A 12 7.24 12.74 0.58
C VAL A 12 7.91 11.53 1.24
N GLY A 13 7.13 10.58 1.75
CA GLY A 13 7.66 9.36 2.35
C GLY A 13 8.40 8.47 1.35
N PHE A 14 7.91 8.34 0.11
CA PHE A 14 8.63 7.64 -0.95
C PHE A 14 9.95 8.30 -1.32
N ILE A 15 9.97 9.63 -1.42
CA ILE A 15 11.22 10.37 -1.67
C ILE A 15 12.20 10.16 -0.52
N ALA A 16 11.73 10.23 0.73
CA ALA A 16 12.56 9.99 1.91
C ALA A 16 13.11 8.56 1.95
N LEU A 17 12.29 7.55 1.65
CA LEU A 17 12.71 6.15 1.57
C LEU A 17 13.70 5.91 0.42
N ALA A 18 13.47 6.50 -0.74
CA ALA A 18 14.39 6.42 -1.87
C ALA A 18 15.75 7.05 -1.54
N ALA A 19 15.76 8.19 -0.84
CA ALA A 19 16.99 8.79 -0.34
C ALA A 19 17.68 7.90 0.71
N ALA A 20 16.93 7.32 1.63
CA ALA A 20 17.44 6.44 2.67
C ALA A 20 18.04 5.14 2.10
N ALA A 21 17.55 4.66 0.95
CA ALA A 21 18.07 3.48 0.28
C ALA A 21 19.54 3.60 -0.18
N PHE A 22 20.08 4.82 -0.28
CA PHE A 22 21.50 5.04 -0.57
C PHE A 22 22.40 4.96 0.68
N ALA A 23 21.83 4.98 1.87
CA ALA A 23 22.56 5.06 3.13
C ALA A 23 22.30 3.87 4.08
N LEU A 24 21.18 3.16 3.90
CA LEU A 24 20.75 2.07 4.76
C LEU A 24 20.80 0.72 4.06
N GLU A 25 20.89 -0.33 4.87
CA GLU A 25 20.76 -1.71 4.38
C GLU A 25 19.37 -1.95 3.79
N GLY A 26 19.30 -2.76 2.73
CA GLY A 26 18.05 -3.03 2.02
C GLY A 26 16.94 -3.60 2.92
N ILE A 27 17.29 -4.41 3.92
CA ILE A 27 16.32 -4.96 4.88
C ILE A 27 15.70 -3.88 5.76
N VAL A 28 16.50 -2.89 6.18
CA VAL A 28 16.03 -1.75 6.98
C VAL A 28 15.10 -0.87 6.16
N VAL A 29 15.45 -0.63 4.89
CA VAL A 29 14.62 0.13 3.95
C VAL A 29 13.29 -0.59 3.69
N ALA A 30 13.32 -1.91 3.50
CA ALA A 30 12.12 -2.72 3.30
C ALA A 30 11.20 -2.69 4.54
N ALA A 31 11.77 -2.81 5.74
CA ALA A 31 11.01 -2.70 6.98
C ALA A 31 10.38 -1.31 7.17
N ALA A 32 11.15 -0.25 6.89
CA ALA A 32 10.66 1.13 6.93
C ALA A 32 9.53 1.38 5.91
N PHE A 33 9.69 0.86 4.70
CA PHE A 33 8.65 0.90 3.66
C PHE A 33 7.39 0.14 4.10
N GLY A 34 7.53 -1.06 4.68
CA GLY A 34 6.41 -1.83 5.20
C GLY A 34 5.65 -1.08 6.30
N GLY A 35 6.35 -0.48 7.26
CA GLY A 35 5.73 0.33 8.31
C GLY A 35 5.02 1.57 7.75
N PHE A 36 5.63 2.24 6.76
CA PHE A 36 5.04 3.38 6.07
C PHE A 36 3.76 3.02 5.31
N ALA A 37 3.80 1.94 4.52
CA ALA A 37 2.64 1.43 3.80
C ALA A 37 1.52 1.01 4.75
N LEU A 38 1.85 0.40 5.90
CA LEU A 38 0.86 0.06 6.92
C LEU A 38 0.19 1.31 7.51
N SER A 39 0.96 2.36 7.78
CA SER A 39 0.42 3.64 8.24
C SER A 39 -0.56 4.24 7.23
N LEU A 40 -0.18 4.28 5.94
CA LEU A 40 -1.07 4.75 4.87
C LEU A 40 -2.33 3.90 4.76
N SER A 41 -2.21 2.57 4.88
CA SER A 41 -3.35 1.66 4.86
C SER A 41 -4.38 2.02 5.93
N VAL A 42 -3.93 2.23 7.17
CA VAL A 42 -4.79 2.62 8.29
C VAL A 42 -5.49 3.95 8.04
N TRP A 43 -4.75 4.97 7.59
CA TRP A 43 -5.34 6.29 7.30
C TRP A 43 -6.35 6.25 6.15
N ARG A 44 -6.09 5.47 5.10
CA ARG A 44 -7.05 5.28 3.99
C ARG A 44 -8.31 4.58 4.44
N LEU A 45 -8.19 3.62 5.35
CA LEU A 45 -9.35 2.93 5.93
C LEU A 45 -10.21 3.91 6.73
N TYR A 46 -9.60 4.72 7.60
CA TYR A 46 -10.31 5.79 8.32
C TYR A 46 -10.93 6.84 7.39
N GLY A 47 -10.29 7.11 6.26
CA GLY A 47 -10.81 8.01 5.22
C GLY A 47 -11.93 7.42 4.37
N GLY A 48 -12.44 6.23 4.68
CA GLY A 48 -13.51 5.58 3.90
C GLY A 48 -13.06 5.10 2.52
N ARG A 49 -11.76 4.83 2.33
CA ARG A 49 -11.18 4.39 1.05
C ARG A 49 -10.66 2.95 1.20
N PRO A 50 -11.55 1.93 1.34
CA PRO A 50 -11.18 0.57 1.72
C PRO A 50 -10.28 -0.12 0.68
N TRP A 51 -10.55 0.10 -0.60
CA TRP A 51 -9.76 -0.47 -1.69
C TRP A 51 -8.31 0.03 -1.69
N GLU A 52 -8.12 1.32 -1.41
CA GLU A 52 -6.77 1.86 -1.28
C GLU A 52 -6.08 1.34 -0.04
N ALA A 53 -6.81 1.22 1.08
CA ALA A 53 -6.28 0.63 2.30
C ALA A 53 -5.76 -0.81 2.06
N LEU A 54 -6.54 -1.63 1.35
CA LEU A 54 -6.13 -2.99 0.97
C LEU A 54 -4.94 -2.97 -0.01
N GLY A 55 -4.90 -2.00 -0.93
CA GLY A 55 -3.78 -1.83 -1.84
C GLY A 55 -2.47 -1.55 -1.11
N TRP A 56 -2.48 -0.63 -0.15
CA TRP A 56 -1.33 -0.35 0.73
C TRP A 56 -0.98 -1.55 1.61
N LEU A 57 -1.97 -2.27 2.13
CA LEU A 57 -1.75 -3.47 2.94
C LEU A 57 -1.08 -4.59 2.13
N ALA A 58 -1.45 -4.77 0.86
CA ALA A 58 -0.77 -5.70 -0.03
C ALA A 58 0.72 -5.34 -0.18
N TRP A 59 1.05 -4.05 -0.26
CA TRP A 59 2.45 -3.61 -0.32
C TRP A 59 3.22 -3.88 0.97
N VAL A 60 2.55 -3.91 2.14
CA VAL A 60 3.16 -4.41 3.39
C VAL A 60 3.54 -5.88 3.26
N CYS A 61 2.66 -6.71 2.71
CA CYS A 61 2.96 -8.13 2.49
C CYS A 61 4.14 -8.31 1.51
N ALA A 62 4.20 -7.51 0.44
CA ALA A 62 5.33 -7.51 -0.48
C ALA A 62 6.63 -7.05 0.19
N ALA A 63 6.59 -6.03 1.06
CA ALA A 63 7.76 -5.63 1.85
C ALA A 63 8.19 -6.74 2.82
N GLY A 64 7.23 -7.44 3.42
CA GLY A 64 7.48 -8.53 4.36
C GLY A 64 8.25 -9.69 3.75
N THR A 65 8.11 -9.97 2.45
CA THR A 65 8.88 -11.05 1.81
C THR A 65 10.38 -10.75 1.76
N LEU A 66 10.76 -9.48 1.64
CA LEU A 66 12.15 -9.02 1.70
C LEU A 66 12.69 -9.09 3.12
N VAL A 67 11.88 -8.73 4.12
CA VAL A 67 12.28 -8.74 5.53
C VAL A 67 12.43 -10.17 6.07
N LEU A 68 11.59 -11.09 5.62
CA LEU A 68 11.59 -12.49 6.04
C LEU A 68 12.57 -13.37 5.23
N ASP A 69 13.35 -12.78 4.32
CA ASP A 69 14.30 -13.47 3.45
C ASP A 69 13.68 -14.69 2.73
N ILE A 70 12.46 -14.51 2.20
CA ILE A 70 11.77 -15.58 1.47
C ILE A 70 12.46 -15.75 0.13
N GLY A 71 12.95 -16.96 -0.16
CA GLY A 71 13.66 -17.29 -1.40
C GLY A 71 12.82 -18.07 -2.44
N GLY A 72 13.40 -18.22 -3.63
CA GLY A 72 12.92 -19.14 -4.68
C GLY A 72 11.59 -18.73 -5.33
N GLY A 73 10.79 -19.73 -5.73
CA GLY A 73 9.50 -19.47 -6.40
C GLY A 73 8.48 -18.76 -5.50
N ALA A 74 8.51 -19.02 -4.19
CA ALA A 74 7.63 -18.37 -3.22
C ALA A 74 7.87 -16.86 -3.15
N PHE A 75 9.12 -16.43 -3.26
CA PHE A 75 9.46 -15.00 -3.34
C PHE A 75 8.72 -14.32 -4.50
N LEU A 76 8.86 -14.87 -5.72
CA LEU A 76 8.26 -14.30 -6.91
C LEU A 76 6.74 -14.23 -6.78
N THR A 77 6.11 -15.31 -6.31
CA THR A 77 4.64 -15.34 -6.14
C THR A 77 4.16 -14.32 -5.12
N LEU A 78 4.81 -14.23 -3.96
CA LEU A 78 4.36 -13.33 -2.89
C LEU A 78 4.72 -11.88 -3.22
N PHE A 79 5.96 -11.59 -3.58
CA PHE A 79 6.40 -10.23 -3.88
C PHE A 79 5.65 -9.66 -5.10
N LEU A 80 5.66 -10.38 -6.22
CA LEU A 80 5.02 -9.92 -7.45
C LEU A 80 3.50 -9.97 -7.32
N GLY A 81 2.95 -11.03 -6.71
CA GLY A 81 1.51 -11.18 -6.51
C GLY A 81 0.94 -10.06 -5.66
N PHE A 82 1.51 -9.83 -4.47
CA PHE A 82 1.07 -8.73 -3.61
C PHE A 82 1.39 -7.36 -4.19
N GLY A 83 2.52 -7.20 -4.88
CA GLY A 83 2.87 -5.95 -5.57
C GLY A 83 1.84 -5.57 -6.63
N LEU A 84 1.51 -6.51 -7.53
CA LEU A 84 0.52 -6.31 -8.59
C LEU A 84 -0.89 -6.12 -8.02
N VAL A 85 -1.31 -6.95 -7.06
CA VAL A 85 -2.61 -6.79 -6.40
C VAL A 85 -2.72 -5.40 -5.78
N GLY A 86 -1.67 -4.94 -5.10
CA GLY A 86 -1.65 -3.59 -4.53
C GLY A 86 -1.81 -2.50 -5.59
N VAL A 87 -1.08 -2.61 -6.72
CA VAL A 87 -1.23 -1.67 -7.86
C VAL A 87 -2.66 -1.66 -8.38
N PHE A 88 -3.25 -2.83 -8.63
CA PHE A 88 -4.62 -2.94 -9.14
C PHE A 88 -5.65 -2.35 -8.17
N LEU A 89 -5.48 -2.57 -6.86
CA LEU A 89 -6.39 -2.04 -5.85
C LEU A 89 -6.26 -0.52 -5.69
N LEU A 90 -5.04 0.02 -5.72
CA LEU A 90 -4.80 1.46 -5.65
C LEU A 90 -5.36 2.18 -6.87
N ILE A 91 -5.08 1.68 -8.07
CA ILE A 91 -5.60 2.23 -9.32
C ILE A 91 -7.12 2.07 -9.37
N GLY A 92 -7.62 0.84 -9.15
CA GLY A 92 -9.05 0.53 -9.20
C GLY A 92 -9.87 1.33 -8.20
N GLY A 93 -9.36 1.53 -6.98
CA GLY A 93 -9.97 2.36 -5.95
C GLY A 93 -9.96 3.85 -6.30
N ARG A 94 -8.91 4.34 -6.96
CA ARG A 94 -8.79 5.76 -7.32
C ARG A 94 -9.64 6.16 -8.51
N PHE A 95 -9.75 5.29 -9.51
CA PHE A 95 -10.56 5.54 -10.72
C PHE A 95 -12.04 5.16 -10.56
N GLY A 96 -12.44 4.64 -9.40
CA GLY A 96 -13.82 4.22 -9.14
C GLY A 96 -14.23 2.98 -9.93
N TYR A 97 -13.27 2.20 -10.44
CA TYR A 97 -13.55 0.91 -11.09
C TYR A 97 -14.02 -0.14 -10.10
N LEU A 98 -13.64 0.00 -8.82
CA LEU A 98 -14.07 -0.90 -7.75
C LEU A 98 -15.31 -0.35 -7.06
N ARG A 99 -16.36 -1.16 -7.00
CA ARG A 99 -17.63 -0.83 -6.36
C ARG A 99 -17.41 -0.55 -4.88
N ASP A 100 -18.05 0.48 -4.33
CA ASP A 100 -18.11 0.65 -2.88
C ASP A 100 -19.00 -0.45 -2.29
N VAL A 101 -18.41 -1.27 -1.44
CA VAL A 101 -19.06 -2.39 -0.73
C VAL A 101 -19.08 -2.16 0.77
N TRP A 102 -18.50 -1.05 1.24
CA TRP A 102 -18.39 -0.71 2.66
C TRP A 102 -19.37 0.39 3.06
N SER A 103 -19.85 1.21 2.12
CA SER A 103 -20.98 2.09 2.36
C SER A 103 -22.30 1.32 2.30
N VAL A 104 -23.10 1.38 3.37
CA VAL A 104 -24.51 0.99 3.31
C VAL A 104 -25.30 2.21 2.81
N ASP A 105 -26.02 2.07 1.70
CA ASP A 105 -26.93 3.12 1.22
C ASP A 105 -28.01 3.33 2.29
N SER A 106 -28.00 4.49 2.93
CA SER A 106 -28.93 4.83 4.02
C SER A 106 -30.33 5.21 3.52
N SER A 107 -30.69 4.85 2.29
CA SER A 107 -31.97 5.21 1.66
C SER A 107 -33.14 4.28 2.04
N GLU A 108 -32.90 3.27 2.87
CA GLU A 108 -33.92 2.33 3.36
C GLU A 108 -34.10 2.38 4.90
N ALA A 109 -33.95 3.56 5.50
CA ALA A 109 -34.28 3.81 6.92
C ALA A 109 -35.38 4.86 7.07
#